data_AF-A0AA36LK93-F1
#
_entry.id   AF-A0AA36LK93-F1
#
_cell.length_a   1.000
_cell.length_b   1.000
_cell.length_c   1.000
_cell.angle_alpha   90.00
_cell.angle_beta   90.00
_cell.angle_gamma   90.00
#
_symmetry.space_group_name_H-M   'P 1'
#
loop_
_entity.id
_entity.type
_entity.pdbx_description
1 polymer ?
#
loop_
_entity_poly.entity_id
_entity_poly.type
_entity_poly.pdbx_seq_one_letter_code
_entity_poly.pdbx_strand_id
1 'polypeptide(L)'
;MPRIENMNFITASYGDFIFHRLDFSIDDHDFIIIFSEVVMLDNGGTSSFSNDDVGFIIPANTYEVKFDRAENFRNDLYFELPTAEYSKLGYQSLMRLGNALNIIITNHYNKFKPRAYLSVAINTRLKMFYDRLCENQDFDIPVEIKIDIGEGGRGYAIKTPRFYDTTA
;
A
#
# COMPACT_ATOMS: atom_id res chain seq x y z
N MET A 1 4.33 -19.99 -4.43
CA MET A 1 5.21 -19.12 -3.61
C MET A 1 5.27 -17.76 -4.28
N PRO A 2 5.34 -16.64 -3.55
CA PRO A 2 5.56 -15.34 -4.17
C PRO A 2 6.87 -15.37 -4.96
N ARG A 3 6.84 -14.88 -6.20
CA ARG A 3 8.04 -14.66 -6.99
C ARG A 3 8.28 -13.17 -7.03
N ILE A 4 9.31 -12.74 -6.31
CA ILE A 4 9.85 -11.40 -6.37
C ILE A 4 11.22 -11.57 -6.99
N GLU A 5 11.35 -11.32 -8.29
CA GLU A 5 12.61 -11.57 -9.01
C GLU A 5 13.72 -10.66 -8.50
N ASN A 6 13.37 -9.44 -8.09
CA ASN A 6 14.31 -8.48 -7.54
C ASN A 6 13.57 -7.46 -6.63
N MET A 7 14.14 -7.12 -5.48
CA MET A 7 13.60 -6.11 -4.56
C MET A 7 14.05 -4.68 -4.94
N ASN A 8 14.11 -4.42 -6.24
CA ASN A 8 14.58 -3.15 -6.78
C ASN A 8 13.38 -2.27 -7.15
N PHE A 9 13.05 -1.35 -6.25
CA PHE A 9 12.07 -0.31 -6.51
C PHE A 9 12.51 0.57 -7.68
N ILE A 10 11.65 0.69 -8.68
CA ILE A 10 11.74 1.68 -9.75
C ILE A 10 11.30 3.01 -9.14
N THR A 11 12.23 3.95 -9.02
CA THR A 11 11.93 5.34 -8.63
C THR A 11 11.66 6.14 -9.89
N ALA A 12 10.49 6.77 -9.97
CA ALA A 12 10.10 7.60 -11.10
C ALA A 12 9.31 8.82 -10.62
N SER A 13 9.11 9.79 -11.51
CA SER A 13 8.25 10.92 -11.26
C SER A 13 7.14 11.03 -12.31
N TYR A 14 5.99 11.55 -11.89
CA TYR A 14 4.91 11.98 -12.78
C TYR A 14 4.53 13.41 -12.40
N GLY A 15 4.96 14.40 -13.20
CA GLY A 15 4.97 15.79 -12.74
C GLY A 15 5.87 15.94 -11.51
N ASP A 16 5.34 16.56 -10.45
CA ASP A 16 6.05 16.78 -9.19
C ASP A 16 5.95 15.59 -8.21
N PHE A 17 5.23 14.53 -8.58
CA PHE A 17 5.01 13.37 -7.72
C PHE A 17 6.14 12.36 -7.89
N ILE A 18 6.87 12.06 -6.82
CA ILE A 18 7.81 10.92 -6.77
C ILE A 18 7.04 9.67 -6.35
N PHE A 19 7.24 8.58 -7.07
CA PHE A 19 6.72 7.28 -6.69
C PHE A 19 7.76 6.17 -6.81
N HIS A 20 7.58 5.15 -5.97
CA HIS A 20 8.36 3.93 -6.00
C HIS A 20 7.44 2.79 -6.42
N ARG A 21 7.82 2.10 -7.50
CA ARG A 21 7.08 0.97 -8.03
C ARG A 21 7.87 -0.31 -7.85
N LEU A 22 7.15 -1.40 -7.54
CA LEU A 22 7.69 -2.75 -7.59
C LEU A 22 6.70 -3.67 -8.29
N ASP A 23 7.23 -4.51 -9.16
CA ASP A 23 6.47 -5.56 -9.85
C ASP A 23 6.77 -6.90 -9.17
N PHE A 24 5.75 -7.71 -8.95
CA PHE A 24 5.88 -9.02 -8.33
C PHE A 24 4.79 -9.96 -8.82
N SER A 25 4.94 -11.26 -8.58
CA SER A 25 3.89 -12.23 -8.96
C SER A 25 3.55 -13.20 -7.84
N ILE A 26 2.27 -13.59 -7.81
CA ILE A 26 1.74 -14.66 -6.97
C ILE A 26 1.10 -15.69 -7.90
N ASP A 27 1.68 -16.88 -7.94
CA ASP A 27 1.23 -17.97 -8.82
C ASP A 27 1.29 -17.53 -10.30
N ASP A 28 0.16 -17.44 -11.00
CA ASP A 28 0.02 -16.96 -12.38
C ASP A 28 -0.43 -15.49 -12.48
N HIS A 29 -0.50 -14.76 -11.36
CA HIS A 29 -0.93 -13.36 -11.32
C HIS A 29 0.27 -12.43 -11.16
N ASP A 30 0.42 -11.51 -12.12
CA ASP A 30 1.35 -10.39 -12.02
C ASP A 30 0.67 -9.22 -11.30
N PHE A 31 1.39 -8.60 -10.37
CA PHE A 31 0.96 -7.46 -9.59
C PHE A 31 1.96 -6.31 -9.71
N ILE A 32 1.44 -5.11 -9.52
CA ILE A 32 2.21 -3.89 -9.39
C ILE A 32 1.81 -3.26 -8.07
N ILE A 33 2.79 -2.86 -7.25
CA ILE A 33 2.59 -2.01 -6.08
C ILE A 33 3.31 -0.68 -6.29
N ILE A 34 2.62 0.40 -5.93
CA ILE A 34 3.07 1.77 -6.05
C ILE A 34 2.99 2.42 -4.67
N PHE A 35 4.10 3.04 -4.28
CA PHE A 35 4.23 3.92 -3.14
C PHE A 35 4.40 5.33 -3.69
N SER A 36 3.35 6.13 -3.64
CA SER A 36 3.38 7.52 -4.11
C SER A 36 3.59 8.44 -2.92
N GLU A 37 4.59 9.33 -2.96
CA GLU A 37 4.74 10.32 -1.91
C GLU A 37 3.49 11.21 -1.87
N VAL A 38 2.97 11.41 -0.65
CA VAL A 38 1.79 12.22 -0.41
C VAL A 38 2.12 13.69 -0.68
N VAL A 39 1.27 14.33 -1.49
CA VAL A 39 1.25 15.79 -1.60
C VAL A 39 0.25 16.33 -0.59
N MET A 40 0.75 17.22 0.27
CA MET A 40 -0.08 17.96 1.22
C MET A 40 -0.81 19.08 0.49
N LEU A 41 -2.12 19.13 0.67
CA LEU A 41 -3.00 20.18 0.20
C LEU A 41 -3.06 21.32 1.23
N ASP A 42 -3.46 22.52 0.78
CA ASP A 42 -3.54 23.72 1.64
C ASP A 42 -4.46 23.55 2.85
N ASN A 43 -5.42 22.62 2.78
CA ASN A 43 -6.32 22.29 3.88
C ASN A 43 -5.68 21.38 4.96
N GLY A 44 -4.40 21.03 4.83
CA GLY A 44 -3.67 20.20 5.78
C GLY A 44 -3.92 18.70 5.64
N GLY A 45 -4.48 18.25 4.52
CA GLY A 45 -4.69 16.83 4.19
C GLY A 45 -4.00 16.41 2.89
N THR A 46 -4.32 15.20 2.44
CA THR A 46 -3.97 14.63 1.14
C THR A 46 -5.22 14.60 0.26
N SER A 47 -5.11 14.14 -0.99
CA SER A 47 -6.28 13.87 -1.82
C SER A 47 -7.26 12.84 -1.23
N SER A 48 -6.77 11.98 -0.32
CA SER A 48 -7.51 10.83 0.19
C SER A 48 -7.84 10.93 1.68
N PHE A 49 -7.12 11.77 2.44
CA PHE A 49 -7.24 11.84 3.91
C PHE A 49 -7.01 13.24 4.46
N SER A 50 -7.82 13.66 5.44
CA SER A 50 -7.50 14.79 6.31
C SER A 50 -6.71 14.35 7.56
N ASN A 51 -6.09 15.31 8.25
CA ASN A 51 -5.48 15.06 9.57
C ASN A 51 -6.52 14.53 10.59
N ASP A 52 -7.76 14.98 10.49
CA ASP A 52 -8.85 14.54 11.37
C ASP A 52 -9.21 13.07 11.13
N ASP A 53 -9.24 12.63 9.86
CA ASP A 53 -9.49 11.22 9.50
C ASP A 53 -8.43 10.30 10.13
N VAL A 54 -7.15 10.64 9.94
CA VAL A 54 -6.04 9.84 10.46
C VAL A 54 -5.83 10.05 11.97
N GLY A 55 -6.35 11.15 12.54
CA GLY A 55 -6.23 11.50 13.97
C GLY A 55 -4.82 11.94 14.38
N PHE A 56 -4.03 12.44 13.43
CA PHE A 56 -2.69 12.97 13.65
C PHE A 56 -2.31 13.90 12.49
N ILE A 57 -1.27 14.72 12.69
CA ILE A 57 -0.72 15.55 11.61
C ILE A 57 0.08 14.63 10.67
N ILE A 58 -0.34 14.52 9.41
CA ILE A 58 0.34 13.71 8.40
C ILE A 58 1.76 14.27 8.20
N PRO A 59 2.82 13.50 8.52
CA PRO A 59 4.17 14.00 8.41
C PRO A 59 4.67 14.00 6.97
N ALA A 60 5.73 14.76 6.68
CA ALA A 60 6.50 14.61 5.46
C ALA A 60 7.05 13.16 5.33
N ASN A 61 7.44 12.76 4.11
CA ASN A 61 7.87 11.40 3.81
C ASN A 61 6.78 10.35 4.16
N THR A 62 5.52 10.68 3.88
CA THR A 62 4.36 9.79 3.93
C THR A 62 4.05 9.29 2.53
N TYR A 63 3.70 8.01 2.39
CA TYR A 63 3.37 7.44 1.07
C TYR A 63 1.95 6.87 1.05
N GLU A 64 1.22 7.15 -0.02
CA GLU A 64 0.00 6.42 -0.35
C GLU A 64 0.37 5.12 -1.07
N VAL A 65 -0.16 4.01 -0.59
CA VAL A 65 0.13 2.66 -1.09
C VAL A 65 -1.07 2.11 -1.83
N LYS A 66 -0.84 1.76 -3.09
CA LYS A 66 -1.82 1.09 -3.96
C LYS A 66 -1.14 -0.11 -4.61
N PHE A 67 -1.82 -1.23 -4.67
CA PHE A 67 -1.38 -2.33 -5.52
C PHE A 67 -2.57 -2.91 -6.26
N ASP A 68 -2.29 -3.47 -7.43
CA ASP A 68 -3.28 -4.11 -8.26
C ASP A 68 -2.63 -5.12 -9.20
N ARG A 69 -3.41 -5.90 -9.94
CA ARG A 69 -2.88 -6.71 -11.03
C ARG A 69 -2.24 -5.83 -12.09
N ALA A 70 -1.14 -6.30 -12.67
CA ALA A 70 -0.44 -5.60 -13.74
C ALA A 70 -1.34 -5.38 -14.98
N GLU A 71 -2.24 -6.33 -15.25
CA GLU A 71 -3.27 -6.22 -16.29
C GLU A 71 -4.17 -4.99 -16.08
N ASN A 72 -4.65 -4.79 -14.85
CA ASN A 72 -5.51 -3.66 -14.50
C ASN A 72 -4.80 -2.32 -14.76
N PHE A 73 -3.52 -2.24 -14.39
CA PHE A 73 -2.68 -1.06 -14.66
C PHE A 73 -2.45 -0.81 -16.16
N ARG A 74 -2.21 -1.87 -16.94
CA ARG A 74 -1.94 -1.75 -18.39
C ARG A 74 -3.17 -1.38 -19.21
N ASN A 75 -4.35 -1.75 -18.72
CA ASN A 75 -5.63 -1.56 -19.42
C ASN A 75 -6.46 -0.39 -18.87
N ASP A 76 -5.94 0.38 -17.90
CA ASP A 76 -6.71 1.40 -17.17
C ASP A 76 -7.99 0.86 -16.51
N LEU A 77 -7.99 -0.41 -16.13
CA LEU A 77 -9.10 -1.13 -15.50
C LEU A 77 -8.82 -1.28 -14.00
N TYR A 78 -8.79 -0.15 -13.29
CA TYR A 78 -8.39 -0.08 -11.88
C TYR A 78 -9.28 -0.96 -10.98
N PHE A 79 -8.67 -1.96 -10.35
CA PHE A 79 -9.23 -2.89 -9.37
C PHE A 79 -10.35 -3.81 -9.86
N GLU A 80 -10.35 -4.12 -11.15
CA GLU A 80 -11.29 -5.06 -11.75
C GLU A 80 -11.01 -6.52 -11.37
N LEU A 81 -11.94 -7.42 -11.68
CA LEU A 81 -11.76 -8.87 -11.52
C LEU A 81 -10.87 -9.46 -12.63
N PRO A 82 -10.13 -10.56 -12.36
CA PRO A 82 -9.24 -11.12 -13.37
C PRO A 82 -10.05 -11.66 -14.54
N THR A 83 -9.49 -11.55 -15.74
CA THR A 83 -10.03 -12.22 -16.92
C THR A 83 -10.03 -13.74 -16.73
N ALA A 84 -10.86 -14.45 -17.49
CA ALA A 84 -11.07 -15.89 -17.33
C ALA A 84 -9.80 -16.75 -17.57
N GLU A 85 -8.75 -16.16 -18.12
CA GLU A 85 -7.47 -16.80 -18.40
C GLU A 85 -6.62 -17.01 -17.13
N TYR A 86 -6.88 -16.24 -16.07
CA TYR A 86 -6.16 -16.36 -14.80
C TYR A 86 -6.86 -17.30 -13.82
N SER A 87 -6.07 -17.98 -12.99
CA SER A 87 -6.59 -18.77 -11.89
C SER A 87 -7.39 -17.90 -10.91
N LYS A 88 -8.38 -18.48 -10.23
CA LYS A 88 -9.02 -17.78 -9.10
C LYS A 88 -8.04 -17.75 -7.93
N LEU A 89 -7.75 -16.55 -7.40
CA LEU A 89 -7.00 -16.40 -6.15
C LEU A 89 -7.78 -17.00 -4.98
N GLY A 90 -7.44 -18.25 -4.63
CA GLY A 90 -7.96 -18.94 -3.46
C GLY A 90 -7.33 -18.41 -2.17
N TYR A 91 -7.77 -18.96 -1.04
CA TYR A 91 -7.29 -18.56 0.29
C TYR A 91 -5.76 -18.60 0.42
N GLN A 92 -5.13 -19.68 -0.04
CA GLN A 92 -3.68 -19.86 0.04
C GLN A 92 -2.92 -18.83 -0.80
N SER A 93 -3.45 -18.46 -1.97
CA SER A 93 -2.86 -17.40 -2.81
C SER A 93 -3.01 -16.03 -2.17
N LEU A 94 -4.15 -15.76 -1.53
CA LEU A 94 -4.36 -14.51 -0.77
C LEU A 94 -3.41 -14.40 0.43
N MET A 95 -3.17 -15.49 1.16
CA MET A 95 -2.18 -15.49 2.25
C MET A 95 -0.77 -15.21 1.72
N ARG A 96 -0.39 -15.82 0.58
CA ARG A 96 0.90 -15.53 -0.08
C ARG A 96 1.01 -14.08 -0.54
N LEU A 97 -0.08 -13.52 -1.08
CA LEU A 97 -0.15 -12.11 -1.45
C LEU A 97 0.05 -11.21 -0.23
N GLY A 98 -0.62 -11.51 0.89
CA GLY A 98 -0.42 -10.80 2.15
C GLY A 98 1.03 -10.81 2.62
N ASN A 99 1.66 -11.97 2.63
CA ASN A 99 3.07 -12.11 3.00
C ASN A 99 3.99 -11.34 2.04
N ALA A 100 3.70 -11.35 0.74
CA ALA A 100 4.47 -10.57 -0.23
C ALA A 100 4.36 -9.07 0.04
N LEU A 101 3.15 -8.56 0.29
CA LEU A 101 2.93 -7.15 0.62
C LEU A 101 3.68 -6.74 1.88
N ASN A 102 3.67 -7.58 2.92
CA ASN A 102 4.44 -7.34 4.13
C ASN A 102 5.95 -7.23 3.84
N ILE A 103 6.53 -8.22 3.14
CA ILE A 103 7.94 -8.20 2.74
C ILE A 103 8.27 -6.92 1.94
N ILE A 104 7.41 -6.54 1.00
CA ILE A 104 7.63 -5.38 0.15
C ILE A 104 7.55 -4.07 0.97
N ILE A 105 6.54 -3.92 1.83
CA ILE A 105 6.39 -2.74 2.71
C ILE A 105 7.59 -2.62 3.65
N THR A 106 8.07 -3.72 4.21
CA THR A 106 9.27 -3.78 5.05
C THR A 106 10.52 -3.36 4.28
N ASN A 107 10.71 -3.84 3.05
CA ASN A 107 11.85 -3.46 2.22
C ASN A 107 11.78 -2.00 1.79
N HIS A 108 10.60 -1.51 1.42
CA HIS A 108 10.37 -0.09 1.13
C HIS A 108 10.71 0.76 2.36
N TYR A 109 10.26 0.33 3.54
CA TYR A 109 10.58 1.01 4.79
C TYR A 109 12.09 1.07 5.03
N ASN A 110 12.78 -0.05 4.87
CA ASN A 110 14.22 -0.14 5.09
C ASN A 110 15.01 0.76 4.13
N LYS A 111 14.55 0.92 2.89
CA LYS A 111 15.22 1.71 1.86
C LYS A 111 14.92 3.21 1.95
N PHE A 112 13.65 3.59 2.11
CA PHE A 112 13.20 4.99 1.97
C PHE A 112 12.81 5.67 3.29
N LYS A 113 12.81 4.92 4.41
CA LYS A 113 12.53 5.42 5.77
C LYS A 113 11.24 6.26 5.90
N PRO A 114 10.11 5.86 5.30
CA PRO A 114 8.87 6.60 5.38
C PRO A 114 8.37 6.68 6.83
N ARG A 115 7.72 7.79 7.16
CA ARG A 115 7.16 8.05 8.50
C ARG A 115 5.76 7.45 8.66
N ALA A 116 4.98 7.45 7.59
CA ALA A 116 3.68 6.80 7.56
C ALA A 116 3.38 6.23 6.17
N TYR A 117 2.48 5.26 6.14
CA TYR A 117 1.80 4.80 4.93
C TYR A 117 0.30 5.05 5.06
N LEU A 118 -0.33 5.46 3.97
CA LEU A 118 -1.78 5.61 3.86
C LEU A 118 -2.30 4.68 2.76
N SER A 119 -3.48 4.12 2.92
CA SER A 119 -4.12 3.33 1.86
C SER A 119 -5.64 3.40 1.98
N VAL A 120 -6.33 3.37 0.84
CA VAL A 120 -7.80 3.29 0.77
C VAL A 120 -8.18 2.03 0.00
N ALA A 121 -8.99 1.17 0.62
CA ALA A 121 -9.60 0.05 -0.09
C ALA A 121 -10.72 0.56 -0.99
N ILE A 122 -10.56 0.43 -2.31
CA ILE A 122 -11.54 0.94 -3.27
C ILE A 122 -12.89 0.20 -3.20
N ASN A 123 -12.89 -1.06 -2.77
CA ASN A 123 -14.09 -1.89 -2.68
C ASN A 123 -14.09 -2.78 -1.43
N THR A 124 -15.26 -3.32 -1.09
CA THR A 124 -15.47 -4.15 0.10
C THR A 124 -14.59 -5.40 0.13
N ARG A 125 -14.29 -5.99 -1.04
CA ARG A 125 -13.44 -7.18 -1.11
C ARG A 125 -11.99 -6.87 -0.73
N LEU A 126 -11.46 -5.74 -1.21
CA LEU A 126 -10.14 -5.27 -0.86
C LEU A 126 -10.06 -4.88 0.62
N LYS A 127 -11.12 -4.24 1.16
CA LYS A 127 -11.24 -3.96 2.59
C LYS A 127 -11.15 -5.23 3.43
N MET A 128 -11.96 -6.24 3.13
CA MET A 128 -11.90 -7.52 3.84
C MET A 128 -10.52 -8.20 3.76
N PHE A 129 -9.80 -8.00 2.66
CA PHE A 129 -8.42 -8.48 2.53
C PHE A 129 -7.47 -7.70 3.44
N TYR A 130 -7.52 -6.36 3.42
CA TYR A 130 -6.67 -5.50 4.27
C TYR A 130 -6.95 -5.70 5.75
N ASP A 131 -8.21 -5.81 6.15
CA ASP A 131 -8.61 -6.08 7.53
C ASP A 131 -7.93 -7.38 8.03
N ARG A 132 -7.95 -8.45 7.22
CA ARG A 132 -7.24 -9.70 7.56
C ARG A 132 -5.73 -9.55 7.62
N LEU A 133 -5.12 -8.70 6.79
CA LEU A 133 -3.68 -8.42 6.89
C LEU A 133 -3.36 -7.68 8.20
N CYS A 134 -4.24 -6.76 8.61
CA CYS A 134 -4.09 -6.00 9.85
C CYS A 134 -4.39 -6.82 11.10
N GLU A 135 -5.23 -7.86 11.02
CA GLU A 135 -5.50 -8.79 12.12
C GLU A 135 -4.32 -9.75 12.37
N ASN A 136 -3.65 -10.21 11.31
CA ASN A 136 -2.51 -11.12 11.38
C ASN A 136 -1.18 -10.34 11.48
N GLN A 137 -1.06 -9.46 12.49
CA GLN A 137 0.05 -8.51 12.67
C GLN A 137 1.42 -9.19 12.83
N ASP A 138 2.01 -9.62 11.72
CA ASP A 138 3.39 -10.10 11.64
C ASP A 138 4.21 -9.20 10.71
N PHE A 139 4.02 -7.87 10.78
CA PHE A 139 4.95 -6.97 10.11
C PHE A 139 6.34 -7.13 10.72
N ASP A 140 7.37 -7.25 9.87
CA ASP A 140 8.77 -7.35 10.32
C ASP A 140 9.26 -6.05 11.01
N ILE A 141 8.43 -5.01 11.03
CA ILE A 141 8.67 -3.71 11.66
C ILE A 141 7.54 -3.40 12.66
N PRO A 142 7.86 -2.82 13.84
CA PRO A 142 6.84 -2.48 14.83
C PRO A 142 6.05 -1.27 14.33
N VAL A 143 4.86 -1.53 13.81
CA VAL A 143 3.96 -0.52 13.23
C VAL A 143 2.73 -0.31 14.10
N GLU A 144 2.22 0.92 14.14
CA GLU A 144 0.88 1.20 14.66
C GLU A 144 -0.08 1.34 13.48
N ILE A 145 -1.13 0.51 13.45
CA ILE A 145 -2.11 0.52 12.37
C ILE A 145 -3.42 1.11 12.88
N LYS A 146 -3.92 2.14 12.20
CA LYS A 146 -5.27 2.66 12.35
C LYS A 146 -6.10 2.22 11.15
N ILE A 147 -7.24 1.58 11.43
CA ILE A 147 -8.19 1.10 10.42
C ILE A 147 -9.50 1.87 10.51
N ASP A 148 -10.40 1.64 9.55
CA ASP A 148 -11.75 2.22 9.52
C ASP A 148 -11.76 3.76 9.53
N ILE A 149 -10.79 4.37 8.84
CA ILE A 149 -10.68 5.83 8.70
C ILE A 149 -11.10 6.34 7.33
N GLY A 150 -11.32 7.65 7.23
CA GLY A 150 -11.70 8.33 5.99
C GLY A 150 -13.09 7.94 5.50
N GLU A 151 -13.39 8.32 4.26
CA GLU A 151 -14.71 8.12 3.67
C GLU A 151 -15.11 6.64 3.63
N GLY A 152 -16.29 6.33 4.19
CA GLY A 152 -16.84 4.98 4.20
C GLY A 152 -16.08 3.95 5.05
N GLY A 153 -15.14 4.40 5.89
CA GLY A 153 -14.36 3.51 6.78
C GLY A 153 -13.47 2.53 6.02
N ARG A 154 -12.96 2.93 4.85
CA ARG A 154 -12.13 2.07 3.99
C ARG A 154 -10.66 2.44 4.00
N GLY A 155 -10.28 3.40 4.82
CA GLY A 155 -8.91 3.87 4.93
C GLY A 155 -8.12 3.15 6.01
N TYR A 156 -6.81 3.17 5.80
CA TYR A 156 -5.79 2.59 6.66
C TYR A 156 -4.64 3.58 6.78
N ALA A 157 -4.14 3.77 8.00
CA ALA A 157 -2.92 4.51 8.26
C ALA A 157 -1.96 3.63 9.06
N ILE A 158 -0.72 3.51 8.58
CA ILE A 158 0.34 2.73 9.22
C ILE A 158 1.42 3.71 9.65
N LYS A 159 1.59 3.93 10.94
CA LYS A 159 2.74 4.65 11.48
C LYS A 159 3.91 3.69 11.56
N THR A 160 5.04 4.10 11.02
CA THR A 160 6.29 3.34 11.13
C THR A 160 7.02 3.75 12.41
N PRO A 161 8.09 3.03 12.81
CA PRO A 161 8.95 3.48 13.91
C PRO A 161 9.49 4.90 13.74
N ARG A 162 9.62 5.35 12.48
CA ARG A 162 10.11 6.69 12.11
C ARG A 162 9.04 7.77 12.21
N PHE A 163 7.79 7.41 12.52
CA PHE A 163 6.71 8.38 12.68
C PHE A 163 7.07 9.45 13.73
N TYR A 164 7.70 9.01 14.83
CA TYR A 164 8.11 9.87 15.94
C TYR A 164 9.48 10.53 15.75
N ASP A 165 10.15 10.31 14.62
CA ASP A 165 11.42 10.97 14.35
C ASP A 165 11.16 12.48 14.26
N THR A 166 11.50 13.16 15.34
CA THR A 166 11.61 14.61 15.44
C THR A 166 13.02 14.99 14.99
N THR A 167 13.35 14.75 13.74
CA THR A 167 14.59 15.23 13.13
C THR A 167 14.25 15.87 11.79
N ALA A 168 14.72 17.06 11.46
CA ALA A 168 15.34 18.16 12.20
C ALA A 168 15.22 19.38 11.26
#